data_AF-A0A358Y281-F1
#
_entry.id   AF-A0A358Y281-F1
#
_cell.length_a   1.000
_cell.length_b   1.000
_cell.length_c   1.000
_cell.angle_alpha   90.00
_cell.angle_beta   90.00
_cell.angle_gamma   90.00
#
_symmetry.space_group_name_H-M   'P 1'
#
loop_
_entity.id
_entity.type
_entity.pdbx_description
1 polymer ?
#
loop_
_entity_poly.entity_id
_entity_poly.type
_entity_poly.pdbx_seq_one_letter_code
_entity_poly.pdbx_strand_id
1 'polypeptide(L)' 'MFSQEKTRILFILDASNSMNLDWDKQTRMTAAKEILNQSIEKLRGIPDLEIALRVYGHQSAV' A
#
# COMPACT_ATOMS: atom_id res chain seq x y z
N MET A 1 -15.49 2.45 -31.12
CA MET A 1 -14.74 1.64 -30.13
C MET A 1 -14.64 2.49 -28.88
N PHE A 2 -15.39 2.18 -27.82
CA PHE A 2 -15.22 2.90 -26.55
C PHE A 2 -13.98 2.33 -25.86
N SER A 3 -12.96 3.15 -25.66
CA SER A 3 -11.82 2.76 -24.82
C SER A 3 -12.34 2.64 -23.40
N GLN A 4 -12.18 1.48 -22.78
CA GLN A 4 -12.44 1.32 -21.35
C GLN A 4 -11.48 2.26 -20.60
N GLU A 5 -12.01 3.07 -19.69
CA GLU A 5 -11.21 4.04 -18.95
C GLU A 5 -10.33 3.31 -17.93
N LYS A 6 -9.01 3.43 -18.07
CA LYS A 6 -8.05 2.76 -17.19
C LYS A 6 -8.04 3.44 -15.82
N THR A 7 -8.40 2.68 -14.78
CA THR A 7 -8.32 3.14 -13.39
C THR A 7 -6.90 2.92 -12.86
N ARG A 8 -6.34 3.92 -12.16
CA ARG A 8 -5.00 3.86 -11.58
C ARG A 8 -5.02 4.19 -10.10
N ILE A 9 -4.50 3.30 -9.28
CA ILE A 9 -4.44 3.47 -7.82
C ILE A 9 -2.97 3.49 -7.39
N LEU A 10 -2.55 4.57 -6.73
CA LEU A 10 -1.25 4.67 -6.08
C LEU A 10 -1.43 4.51 -4.56
N PHE A 11 -0.93 3.41 -4.02
CA PHE A 11 -0.79 3.23 -2.59
C PHE A 11 0.44 3.99 -2.09
N ILE A 12 0.26 4.81 -1.05
CA ILE A 12 1.37 5.45 -0.35
C ILE A 12 1.46 4.84 1.04
N LEU A 13 2.59 4.20 1.33
CA LEU A 13 2.86 3.56 2.61
C LEU A 13 3.87 4.37 3.41
N ASP A 14 3.49 4.80 4.61
CA ASP A 14 4.44 5.40 5.56
C ASP A 14 5.37 4.32 6.15
N ALA A 15 6.65 4.62 6.19
CA ALA A 15 7.75 3.85 6.74
C ALA A 15 8.62 4.72 7.67
N SER A 16 8.04 5.74 8.29
CA SER A 16 8.64 6.52 9.37
C SER A 16 8.96 5.65 10.60
N ASN A 17 9.88 6.10 11.48
CA ASN A 17 10.20 5.39 12.73
C ASN A 17 8.98 5.14 13.61
N SER A 18 7.96 6.00 13.53
CA SER A 18 6.70 5.84 14.28
C SER A 18 5.93 4.57 13.89
N MET A 19 6.20 4.02 12.70
CA MET A 19 5.58 2.79 12.22
C MET A 19 6.10 1.54 12.94
N ASN A 20 7.25 1.62 13.60
CA ASN A 20 7.78 0.54 14.43
C ASN A 20 7.19 0.50 15.84
N LEU A 21 6.41 1.52 16.22
CA LEU A 21 5.76 1.53 17.53
C LEU A 21 4.70 0.43 17.63
N ASP A 22 4.54 -0.08 18.85
CA ASP A 22 3.51 -1.06 19.15
C ASP A 22 2.11 -0.47 18.94
N TRP A 23 1.27 -1.28 18.33
CA TRP A 23 -0.15 -1.08 18.14
C TRP A 23 -0.84 -2.39 18.54
N ASP A 24 -1.36 -2.40 19.77
CA ASP A 24 -1.95 -3.60 20.38
C ASP A 24 -0.94 -4.77 20.41
N LYS A 25 -1.15 -5.83 19.62
CA LYS A 25 -0.30 -7.04 19.59
C LYS A 25 0.77 -7.04 18.50
N GLN A 26 0.90 -5.97 17.72
CA GLN A 26 1.82 -5.88 16.59
C GLN A 26 2.31 -4.46 16.35
N THR A 27 3.31 -4.25 15.49
CA THR A 27 3.72 -2.89 15.13
C THR A 27 2.73 -2.26 14.16
N ARG A 28 2.70 -0.91 14.10
CA ARG A 28 1.86 -0.21 13.08
C ARG A 28 2.23 -0.63 11.66
N MET A 29 3.51 -0.91 11.41
CA MET A 29 4.00 -1.41 10.12
C MET A 29 3.39 -2.78 9.78
N THR A 30 3.31 -3.69 10.74
CA THR A 30 2.68 -5.01 10.50
C THR A 30 1.19 -4.82 10.19
N ALA A 31 0.47 -4.03 10.98
CA ALA A 31 -0.94 -3.73 10.73
C ALA A 31 -1.17 -3.07 9.35
N ALA A 32 -0.32 -2.10 8.97
CA ALA A 32 -0.41 -1.44 7.67
C ALA A 32 -0.17 -2.40 6.49
N LYS A 33 0.78 -3.34 6.63
CA LYS A 33 1.03 -4.39 5.63
C LYS A 33 -0.16 -5.33 5.50
N GLU A 34 -0.79 -5.73 6.60
CA GLU A 34 -1.98 -6.59 6.58
C GLU A 34 -3.15 -5.91 5.85
N ILE A 35 -3.41 -4.63 6.14
CA ILE A 35 -4.46 -3.85 5.48
C ILE A 35 -4.15 -3.66 3.99
N LEU A 36 -2.89 -3.37 3.64
CA LEU A 36 -2.46 -3.24 2.25
C LEU A 36 -2.66 -4.55 1.48
N ASN A 37 -2.25 -5.68 2.05
CA ASN A 37 -2.45 -6.99 1.43
C ASN A 37 -3.94 -7.30 1.22
N GLN A 38 -4.79 -7.07 2.22
CA GLN A 38 -6.24 -7.26 2.09
C GLN A 38 -6.85 -6.37 1.01
N SER A 39 -6.34 -5.13 0.89
CA SER A 39 -6.79 -4.18 -0.14
C SER A 39 -6.39 -4.66 -1.53
N ILE A 40 -5.13 -5.09 -1.72
CA ILE A 40 -4.63 -5.60 -3.00
C ILE A 40 -5.38 -6.87 -3.41
N GLU A 41 -5.67 -7.77 -2.47
CA GLU A 41 -6.44 -8.98 -2.77
C GLU A 41 -7.85 -8.68 -3.30
N LYS A 42 -8.53 -7.69 -2.72
CA LYS A 42 -9.85 -7.26 -3.20
C LYS A 42 -9.81 -6.64 -4.61
N LEU A 43 -8.65 -6.12 -5.01
CA LEU A 43 -8.45 -5.50 -6.31
C LEU A 43 -7.97 -6.49 -7.38
N ARG A 44 -7.64 -7.73 -7.02
CA ARG A 44 -7.18 -8.74 -7.99
C ARG A 44 -8.29 -9.10 -8.97
N GLY A 45 -7.93 -9.18 -10.25
CA GLY A 45 -8.83 -9.61 -11.31
C GLY A 45 -9.78 -8.53 -11.84
N ILE A 46 -9.70 -7.29 -11.31
CA ILE A 46 -10.45 -6.16 -11.88
C ILE A 46 -9.83 -5.79 -13.24
N PRO A 47 -10.58 -5.87 -14.35
CA PRO A 47 -10.08 -5.48 -15.66
C PRO A 47 -9.80 -3.97 -15.68
N ASP A 48 -8.77 -3.58 -16.42
CA ASP A 48 -8.38 -2.18 -16.60
C ASP A 48 -8.05 -1.42 -15.31
N LEU A 49 -7.51 -2.14 -14.33
CA LEU A 49 -6.94 -1.58 -13.11
C LEU A 49 -5.41 -1.70 -13.10
N GLU A 50 -4.73 -0.57 -12.90
CA GLU A 50 -3.29 -0.51 -12.62
C GLU A 50 -3.07 -0.08 -11.17
N ILE A 51 -2.12 -0.73 -10.51
CA ILE A 51 -1.78 -0.47 -9.12
C ILE A 51 -0.29 -0.18 -9.02
N ALA A 52 0.06 0.84 -8.25
CA ALA A 52 1.44 1.17 -7.86
C ALA A 52 1.55 1.32 -6.34
N LEU A 53 2.75 1.12 -5.81
CA LEU A 53 3.08 1.33 -4.40
C LEU A 53 4.27 2.28 -4.29
N ARG A 54 4.13 3.33 -3.48
CA ARG A 54 5.20 4.23 -3.08
C ARG A 54 5.39 4.15 -1.56
N VAL A 55 6.58 3.80 -1.13
CA VAL A 55 6.95 3.81 0.29
C VAL A 55 7.64 5.14 0.61
N TYR A 56 7.23 5.79 1.70
CA TYR A 56 7.79 7.06 2.16
C TYR A 56 8.33 6.90 3.58
N GLY A 57 9.58 7.27 3.84
CA GLY A 57 10.19 7.19 5.17
C GLY A 57 11.55 7.86 5.18
N HIS A 58 12.23 7.85 6.32
CA HIS A 58 13.64 8.25 6.34
C HIS A 58 14.41 7.27 5.44
N GLN A 59 14.94 7.78 4.33
CA GLN A 59 15.98 7.08 3.60
C GLN A 59 17.07 6.78 4.63
N SER A 60 17.34 5.49 4.89
CA SER A 60 18.62 5.14 5.50
C SER A 60 19.66 5.77 4.58
N ALA A 61 20.39 6.76 5.08
CA ALA A 61 21.54 7.29 4.37
C ALA A 61 22.45 6.08 4.12
N VAL A 62 22.55 5.69 2.86
CA VAL A 62 23.56 4.73 2.41
C VAL A 62 24.93 5.34 2.67
#